data_AF-A0A0L7L592-F1
#
_entry.id   AF-A0A0L7L592-F1
#
_cell.length_a   1.000
_cell.length_b   1.000
_cell.length_c   1.000
_cell.angle_alpha   90.00
_cell.angle_beta   90.00
_cell.angle_gamma   90.00
#
_symmetry.space_group_name_H-M   'P 1'
#
loop_
_entity.id
_entity.type
_entity.pdbx_description
1 polymer ?
#
loop_
_entity_poly.entity_id
_entity_poly.type
_entity_poly.pdbx_seq_one_letter_code
_entity_poly.pdbx_strand_id
1 'polypeptide(L)'
;VEGRAVRPYWALLFSDLLLFATVSRDRVLFVTEEPVALGTISEAQFNVRKKATEFRLILGRNGGESPLVSCSPRTPGRTRTVALRAPSMDLKAVWQSLLQRQIYRAHTMSGTPLGSPLDSPDPQLTFSLATLDSQQR
;
A
#
# COMPACT_ATOMS: atom_id res chain seq x y z
N VAL A 1 13.45 -11.82 2.16
CA VAL A 1 13.97 -12.49 3.37
C VAL A 1 12.95 -13.53 3.83
N GLU A 2 13.04 -14.75 3.30
CA GLU A 2 12.36 -15.92 3.85
C GLU A 2 13.46 -16.85 4.40
N GLY A 3 13.46 -17.10 5.72
CA GLY A 3 14.35 -18.09 6.36
C GLY A 3 15.87 -17.84 6.26
N ARG A 4 16.47 -17.22 7.30
CA ARG A 4 17.93 -17.05 7.60
C ARG A 4 18.88 -16.54 6.51
N ALA A 5 18.58 -16.63 5.21
CA ALA A 5 19.42 -16.17 4.11
C ALA A 5 18.90 -14.83 3.56
N VAL A 6 19.78 -13.84 3.53
CA VAL A 6 19.54 -12.57 2.83
C VAL A 6 20.18 -12.71 1.46
N ARG A 7 19.37 -12.63 0.40
CA ARG A 7 19.87 -12.68 -0.97
C ARG A 7 19.87 -11.26 -1.56
N PRO A 8 20.98 -10.82 -2.19
CA PRO A 8 21.04 -9.51 -2.83
C PRO A 8 20.22 -9.52 -4.11
N TYR A 9 19.40 -8.49 -4.29
CA TYR A 9 18.59 -8.28 -5.49
C TYR A 9 18.51 -6.79 -5.80
N TRP A 10 18.31 -6.48 -7.08
CA TRP A 10 17.82 -5.20 -7.54
C TRP A 10 16.31 -5.19 -7.41
N ALA A 11 15.78 -4.24 -6.65
CA ALA A 11 14.34 -3.98 -6.58
C ALA A 11 14.01 -2.80 -7.49
N LEU A 12 13.09 -3.01 -8.43
CA LEU A 12 12.67 -2.00 -9.40
C LEU A 12 11.20 -1.68 -9.16
N LEU A 13 10.92 -0.42 -8.80
CA LEU A 13 9.56 0.06 -8.54
C LEU A 13 9.03 0.80 -9.77
N PHE A 14 7.97 0.27 -10.35
CA PHE A 14 7.18 0.91 -11.40
C PHE A 14 5.91 1.53 -10.80
N SER A 15 5.06 2.10 -11.65
CA SER A 15 3.79 2.71 -11.25
C SER A 15 2.80 1.71 -10.63
N ASP A 16 2.86 0.46 -11.06
CA ASP A 16 1.87 -0.59 -10.81
C ASP A 16 2.52 -1.92 -10.40
N LEU A 17 3.83 -2.07 -10.57
CA LEU A 17 4.57 -3.31 -10.35
C LEU A 17 5.86 -3.08 -9.54
N LEU A 18 6.23 -4.08 -8.73
CA LEU A 18 7.52 -4.19 -8.06
C LEU A 18 8.22 -5.47 -8.55
N LEU A 19 9.39 -5.31 -9.17
CA LEU A 19 10.20 -6.41 -9.71
C LEU A 19 11.44 -6.66 -8.87
N PHE A 20 11.85 -7.93 -8.81
CA PHE A 20 13.11 -8.36 -8.23
C PHE A 20 13.98 -9.00 -9.30
N ALA A 21 15.18 -8.46 -9.48
CA ALA A 21 16.09 -8.89 -10.51
C ALA A 21 17.53 -9.05 -10.00
N THR A 22 18.30 -9.85 -10.73
CA THR A 22 19.76 -9.90 -10.62
C THR A 22 20.39 -9.30 -11.88
N VAL A 23 21.55 -8.67 -11.73
CA VAL A 23 22.31 -8.11 -12.85
C VAL A 23 23.47 -9.04 -13.18
N SER A 24 23.59 -9.41 -14.45
CA SER A 24 24.76 -10.16 -14.96
C SER A 24 25.95 -9.24 -15.23
N ARG A 25 27.11 -9.84 -15.57
CA ARG A 25 28.33 -9.10 -15.93
C ARG A 25 28.10 -8.15 -17.12
N ASP A 26 27.30 -8.58 -18.09
CA ASP A 26 26.97 -7.81 -19.29
C ASP A 26 25.81 -6.83 -19.09
N ARG A 27 25.49 -6.50 -17.82
CA ARG A 27 24.41 -5.57 -17.42
C ARG A 27 22.99 -6.02 -17.82
N VAL A 28 22.81 -7.29 -18.17
CA VAL A 28 21.48 -7.87 -18.43
C VAL A 28 20.77 -8.13 -17.11
N LEU A 29 19.52 -7.67 -17.01
CA LEU A 29 18.62 -7.89 -15.88
C LEU A 29 17.87 -9.22 -16.03
N PHE A 30 17.95 -10.06 -15.01
CA PHE A 30 17.21 -11.31 -14.93
C PHE A 30 16.18 -11.21 -13.82
N VAL A 31 14.89 -11.31 -14.16
CA VAL A 31 13.81 -11.34 -13.17
C VAL A 31 13.84 -12.70 -12.48
N THR A 32 14.07 -12.69 -11.17
CA THR A 32 14.32 -13.92 -10.39
C THR A 32 13.11 -14.41 -9.61
N GLU A 33 12.12 -13.54 -9.42
CA GLU A 33 10.92 -13.80 -8.63
C GLU A 33 9.69 -13.31 -9.39
N GLU A 34 8.52 -13.82 -9.05
CA GLU A 34 7.25 -13.34 -9.59
C GLU A 34 7.05 -11.83 -9.31
N PRO A 35 6.71 -11.01 -10.34
CA PRO A 35 6.35 -9.60 -10.19
C PRO A 35 5.25 -9.38 -9.15
N VAL A 36 5.40 -8.36 -8.31
CA VAL A 36 4.38 -7.98 -7.33
C VAL A 36 3.57 -6.80 -7.87
N ALA A 37 2.32 -7.04 -8.22
CA ALA A 37 1.38 -5.97 -8.54
C ALA A 37 1.07 -5.15 -7.27
N LEU A 38 1.26 -3.84 -7.33
CA LEU A 38 1.11 -2.95 -6.18
C LEU A 38 -0.32 -2.94 -5.63
N GLY A 39 -1.33 -3.12 -6.49
CA GLY A 39 -2.72 -3.27 -6.07
C GLY A 39 -3.01 -4.56 -5.27
N THR A 40 -2.12 -5.54 -5.29
CA THR A 40 -2.27 -6.77 -4.46
C THR A 40 -1.70 -6.59 -3.05
N ILE A 41 -1.00 -5.49 -2.78
CA ILE A 41 -0.40 -5.23 -1.47
C ILE A 41 -1.50 -4.75 -0.52
N SER A 42 -1.83 -5.56 0.48
CA SER A 42 -2.84 -5.25 1.50
C SER A 42 -2.29 -4.38 2.62
N GLU A 43 -1.02 -4.56 2.99
CA GLU A 43 -0.40 -3.81 4.08
C GLU A 43 1.11 -3.64 3.84
N ALA A 44 1.66 -2.49 4.26
CA ALA A 44 3.10 -2.22 4.24
C ALA A 44 3.61 -1.85 5.64
N GLN A 45 4.53 -2.66 6.18
CA GLN A 45 5.13 -2.47 7.50
C GLN A 45 6.55 -1.93 7.37
N PHE A 46 6.71 -0.62 7.56
CA PHE A 46 8.01 0.04 7.49
C PHE A 46 8.79 0.04 8.80
N ASN A 47 8.17 -0.31 9.93
CA ASN A 47 8.85 -0.28 11.23
C ASN A 47 9.03 -1.69 11.81
N VAL A 48 10.16 -2.33 11.48
CA VAL A 48 10.48 -3.69 11.94
C VAL A 48 11.37 -3.62 13.18
N ARG A 49 10.88 -4.14 14.31
CA ARG A 49 11.63 -4.14 15.58
C ARG A 49 13.02 -4.76 15.40
N LYS A 50 14.04 -4.10 15.97
CA LYS A 50 15.46 -4.49 15.91
C LYS A 50 16.08 -4.56 14.51
N LYS A 51 15.38 -4.11 13.46
CA LYS A 51 15.81 -4.20 12.06
C LYS A 51 15.51 -2.86 11.34
N ALA A 52 16.32 -1.85 11.68
CA ALA A 52 16.10 -0.46 11.27
C ALA A 52 16.01 -0.26 9.74
N THR A 53 16.71 -1.08 8.94
CA THR A 53 16.72 -0.99 7.47
C THR A 53 15.78 -1.98 6.78
N GLU A 54 15.00 -2.76 7.53
CA GLU A 54 14.02 -3.69 6.95
C GLU A 54 12.62 -3.09 6.91
N PHE A 55 11.85 -3.54 5.91
CA PHE A 55 10.43 -3.30 5.78
C PHE A 55 9.77 -4.53 5.13
N ARG A 56 8.46 -4.67 5.29
CA ARG A 56 7.69 -5.82 4.79
C ARG A 56 6.47 -5.35 4.02
N LEU A 57 6.20 -6.04 2.92
CA LEU A 57 4.98 -5.89 2.13
C LEU A 57 4.17 -7.16 2.31
N ILE A 58 2.92 -7.01 2.73
CA ILE A 58 1.98 -8.09 2.93
C ILE A 58 1.05 -8.06 1.72
N LEU A 59 1.04 -9.14 0.97
CA LEU A 59 0.19 -9.29 -0.21
C LEU A 59 -1.12 -9.93 0.24
N GLY A 60 -2.21 -9.27 -0.12
CA GLY A 60 -3.56 -9.73 0.11
C GLY A 60 -3.86 -11.00 -0.67
N ARG A 61 -5.02 -11.60 -0.38
CA ARG A 61 -5.50 -12.77 -1.09
C ARG A 61 -5.70 -12.39 -2.56
N ASN A 62 -4.93 -12.99 -3.48
CA ASN A 62 -5.36 -13.13 -4.88
C ASN A 62 -6.54 -14.11 -4.91
N GLY A 63 -7.70 -13.64 -4.43
CA GLY A 63 -8.95 -14.33 -4.62
C GLY A 63 -9.33 -14.11 -6.06
N GLY A 64 -8.91 -15.02 -6.94
CA GLY A 64 -9.53 -15.13 -8.25
C GLY A 64 -11.03 -15.18 -8.02
N GLU A 65 -11.71 -14.13 -8.43
CA GLU A 65 -13.15 -14.11 -8.68
C GLU A 65 -13.43 -15.04 -9.87
N SER A 66 -13.17 -16.33 -9.68
CA SER A 66 -13.71 -17.39 -10.51
C SER A 66 -15.13 -17.64 -10.00
N PRO A 67 -16.17 -17.33 -10.79
CA PRO A 67 -17.57 -17.57 -10.39
C PRO A 67 -17.92 -19.07 -10.40
N LEU A 68 -16.96 -19.94 -10.71
CA LEU A 68 -17.11 -21.37 -10.76
C LEU A 68 -16.14 -22.03 -9.77
N VAL A 69 -16.67 -23.03 -9.07
CA VAL A 69 -16.00 -23.94 -8.12
C VAL A 69 -16.08 -23.51 -6.64
N SER A 70 -17.32 -23.50 -6.17
CA SER A 70 -17.69 -24.05 -4.86
C SER A 70 -17.12 -25.47 -4.70
N CYS A 71 -16.66 -25.83 -3.49
CA CYS A 71 -16.23 -27.17 -3.04
C CYS A 71 -14.73 -27.57 -3.16
N SER A 72 -13.78 -26.70 -2.78
CA SER A 72 -12.44 -27.16 -2.36
C SER A 72 -12.23 -26.93 -0.86
N PRO A 73 -11.61 -27.86 -0.10
CA PRO A 73 -11.43 -27.72 1.35
C PRO A 73 -10.70 -26.41 1.65
N ARG A 74 -11.23 -25.63 2.60
CA ARG A 74 -10.74 -24.30 2.98
C ARG A 74 -9.32 -24.39 3.58
N THR A 75 -8.29 -24.51 2.74
CA THR A 75 -6.93 -24.17 3.14
C THR A 75 -6.90 -22.67 3.40
N PRO A 76 -6.49 -22.20 4.59
CA PRO A 76 -6.46 -20.77 4.89
C PRO A 76 -5.59 -20.09 3.83
N GLY A 77 -6.18 -19.15 3.08
CA GLY A 77 -5.50 -18.44 2.01
C GLY A 77 -4.20 -17.85 2.54
N ARG A 78 -3.07 -18.34 2.06
CA ARG A 78 -1.75 -17.99 2.60
C ARG A 78 -1.40 -16.58 2.17
N THR A 79 -1.52 -15.62 3.10
CA THR A 79 -1.00 -14.26 2.94
C THR A 79 0.52 -14.33 2.67
N ARG A 80 0.95 -13.89 1.49
CA ARG A 80 2.37 -13.87 1.12
C ARG A 80 3.01 -12.61 1.69
N THR A 81 4.19 -12.74 2.32
CA THR A 81 4.93 -11.57 2.86
C THR A 81 6.27 -11.45 2.15
N VAL A 82 6.53 -10.28 1.58
CA VAL A 82 7.81 -9.92 0.96
C VAL A 82 8.58 -9.02 1.93
N ALA A 83 9.66 -9.56 2.49
CA ALA A 83 10.55 -8.82 3.39
C ALA A 83 11.79 -8.30 2.66
N LEU A 84 12.00 -6.99 2.69
CA LEU A 84 13.07 -6.27 2.01
C LEU A 84 13.97 -5.56 3.00
N ARG A 85 15.25 -5.44 2.66
CA ARG A 85 16.26 -4.72 3.46
C ARG A 85 16.95 -3.71 2.57
N ALA A 86 16.85 -2.43 2.93
CA ALA A 86 17.58 -1.37 2.26
C ALA A 86 19.06 -1.34 2.72
N PRO A 87 19.99 -0.84 1.89
CA PRO A 87 21.39 -0.67 2.28
C PRO A 87 21.60 0.36 3.41
N SER A 88 20.74 1.38 3.50
CA SER A 88 20.80 2.43 4.52
C SER A 88 19.39 2.84 4.98
N MET A 89 19.31 3.61 6.08
CA MET A 89 18.03 4.15 6.56
C MET A 89 17.45 5.19 5.60
N ASP A 90 18.30 6.00 4.98
CA ASP A 90 17.86 7.03 4.02
C ASP A 90 17.22 6.39 2.79
N LEU A 91 17.84 5.33 2.25
CA LEU A 91 17.26 4.58 1.14
C LEU A 91 15.95 3.91 1.54
N LYS A 92 15.85 3.36 2.76
CA LYS A 92 14.58 2.84 3.27
C LYS A 92 13.49 3.94 3.31
N ALA A 93 13.83 5.15 3.75
CA ALA A 93 12.87 6.26 3.80
C ALA A 93 12.40 6.67 2.39
N VAL A 94 13.31 6.69 1.41
CA VAL A 94 12.96 6.90 -0.01
C VAL A 94 12.01 5.81 -0.49
N TRP A 95 12.34 4.53 -0.25
CA TRP A 95 11.48 3.39 -0.60
C TRP A 95 10.10 3.48 0.06
N GLN A 96 10.04 3.87 1.34
CA GLN A 96 8.79 4.06 2.06
C GLN A 96 7.92 5.12 1.40
N SER A 97 8.46 6.30 1.12
CA SER A 97 7.72 7.40 0.48
C SER A 97 7.19 7.01 -0.91
N LEU A 98 8.02 6.34 -1.71
CA LEU A 98 7.63 5.89 -3.05
C LEU A 98 6.56 4.80 -3.00
N LEU A 99 6.75 3.75 -2.18
CA LEU A 99 5.80 2.65 -2.07
C LEU A 99 4.46 3.12 -1.52
N GLN A 100 4.45 3.96 -0.49
CA GLN A 100 3.20 4.53 0.03
C GLN A 100 2.42 5.28 -1.05
N ARG A 101 3.11 6.11 -1.83
CA ARG A 101 2.50 6.87 -2.93
C ARG A 101 1.95 5.96 -4.03
N GLN A 102 2.73 4.98 -4.47
CA GLN A 102 2.31 4.12 -5.59
C GLN A 102 1.23 3.12 -5.18
N ILE A 103 1.29 2.55 -3.98
CA ILE A 103 0.24 1.66 -3.45
C ILE A 103 -1.08 2.44 -3.31
N TYR A 104 -1.05 3.65 -2.74
CA TYR A 104 -2.23 4.49 -2.64
C TYR A 104 -2.88 4.77 -4.01
N ARG A 105 -2.05 5.12 -5.01
CA ARG A 105 -2.50 5.33 -6.39
C ARG A 105 -3.09 4.07 -7.01
N ALA A 106 -2.42 2.92 -6.83
CA ALA A 106 -2.88 1.64 -7.37
C ALA A 106 -4.26 1.25 -6.83
N HIS A 107 -4.52 1.49 -5.53
CA HIS A 107 -5.82 1.21 -4.91
C HIS A 107 -6.90 2.23 -5.31
N THR A 108 -6.53 3.50 -5.48
CA THR A 108 -7.49 4.57 -5.84
C THR A 108 -7.88 4.54 -7.33
N MET A 109 -7.02 4.00 -8.20
CA MET A 109 -7.31 3.88 -9.65
C MET A 109 -7.99 2.55 -10.02
N SER A 110 -7.82 1.50 -9.21
CA SER A 110 -8.46 0.19 -9.45
C SER A 110 -9.85 0.07 -8.85
N GLY A 111 -10.16 0.84 -7.79
CA GLY A 111 -11.51 0.97 -7.26
C GLY A 111 -12.12 2.32 -7.63
N THR A 112 -13.35 2.33 -8.13
CA THR A 112 -14.25 3.49 -7.97
C THR A 112 -14.06 4.09 -6.57
N PRO A 113 -13.95 5.42 -6.42
CA PRO A 113 -13.56 6.04 -5.17
C PRO A 113 -14.65 5.77 -4.12
N LEU A 114 -14.44 4.74 -3.29
CA LEU A 114 -15.25 4.50 -2.11
C LEU A 114 -14.80 5.49 -1.04
N GLY A 115 -15.24 6.73 -1.20
CA GLY A 115 -14.80 7.84 -0.35
C GLY A 115 -15.12 9.20 -0.94
N SER A 116 -16.31 9.39 -1.51
CA SER A 116 -16.95 10.71 -1.42
C SER A 116 -17.20 10.98 0.07
N PRO A 117 -16.58 12.01 0.69
CA PRO A 117 -16.95 12.40 2.04
C PRO A 117 -18.34 13.01 1.98
N LEU A 118 -19.34 12.17 2.16
CA LEU A 118 -20.74 12.57 2.26
C LEU A 118 -21.00 12.86 3.74
N ASP A 119 -20.46 13.98 4.23
CA ASP A 119 -20.99 14.72 5.38
C ASP A 119 -20.32 16.11 5.41
N SER A 120 -20.96 17.08 4.76
CA SER A 120 -20.74 18.49 5.07
C SER A 120 -21.82 18.86 6.08
N PRO A 121 -21.51 19.00 7.38
CA PRO A 121 -22.48 19.61 8.28
C PRO A 121 -22.60 21.09 7.90
N ASP A 122 -23.81 21.49 7.50
CA ASP A 122 -24.19 22.89 7.34
C ASP A 122 -23.78 23.70 8.58
N PRO A 123 -23.16 24.88 8.43
CA PRO A 123 -23.06 25.79 9.55
C PRO A 123 -24.47 26.33 9.83
N GLN A 124 -25.14 25.78 10.86
CA GLN A 124 -26.27 26.47 11.48
C GLN A 124 -25.74 27.74 12.15
N LEU A 125 -25.63 28.81 11.36
CA LEU A 125 -25.57 30.17 11.86
C LEU A 125 -26.95 30.50 12.44
N THR A 126 -27.19 30.05 13.66
CA THR A 126 -28.23 30.59 14.54
C THR A 126 -27.81 32.02 14.87
N PHE A 127 -28.13 32.95 13.97
CA PHE A 127 -28.22 34.36 14.33
C PHE A 127 -29.44 34.48 15.24
N SER A 128 -29.21 34.38 16.55
CA SER A 128 -30.17 34.84 17.55
C SER A 128 -30.36 36.34 17.33
N LEU A 129 -31.39 36.66 16.55
CA LEU A 129 -31.95 37.98 16.35
C LEU A 129 -32.55 38.42 17.70
N ALA A 130 -31.72 39.01 18.57
CA ALA A 130 -32.23 39.77 19.69
C ALA A 130 -32.84 41.06 19.14
N THR A 131 -34.15 41.06 19.04
CA THR A 131 -35.02 42.19 18.74
C THR A 131 -34.67 43.36 19.67
N LEU A 132 -33.94 44.36 19.16
CA LEU A 132 -33.95 45.70 19.75
C LEU A 132 -35.26 46.36 19.30
N ASP A 133 -36.28 46.19 20.12
CA ASP A 133 -37.53 46.93 20.00
C ASP A 133 -37.25 48.42 20.26
N SER A 134 -37.69 49.23 19.31
CA SER A 134 -37.65 50.68 19.35
C SER A 134 -38.95 51.17 19.97
N GLN A 135 -38.88 51.90 21.08
CA GLN A 135 -39.88 52.94 21.34
C GLN A 135 -39.26 54.22 21.90
N GLN A 136 -39.12 55.13 20.93
CA GLN A 136 -39.16 56.58 20.95
C GLN A 136 -40.32 57.16 21.80
N ARG A 137 -40.01 57.98 22.80
CA ARG A 137 -40.49 59.38 22.96
C ARG A 137 -40.02 60.02 24.26
#